data_AF-A0A8T2UMZ7-F1
#
_entry.id   AF-A0A8T2UMZ7-F1
#
_cell.length_a   1.000
_cell.length_b   1.000
_cell.length_c   1.000
_cell.angle_alpha   90.00
_cell.angle_beta   90.00
_cell.angle_gamma   90.00
#
_symmetry.space_group_name_H-M   'P 1'
#
loop_
_entity.id
_entity.type
_entity.pdbx_description
1 polymer ?
#
loop_
_entity_poly.entity_id
_entity_poly.type
_entity_poly.pdbx_seq_one_letter_code
_entity_poly.pdbx_strand_id
1 'polypeptide(L)'
;MPWIHSIKVSKDRPELSEWCLKYNAFGQDFEFKWTAKNLQPIHHQKIHWRSVDGLPNRGTVRFYPRSPSSVGVQLTISYEVPDLLVPLAASVSPLVESILQKDLERFAVFAKEQSVKASVK
;
A
#
# COMPACT_ATOMS: atom_id res chain seq x y z
N MET A 1 2.28 7.37 5.91
CA MET A 1 2.33 7.26 4.44
C MET A 1 2.30 8.67 3.87
N PRO A 2 3.36 9.14 3.20
CA PRO A 2 3.50 10.53 2.78
C PRO A 2 2.75 10.85 1.48
N TRP A 3 2.46 9.83 0.66
CA TRP A 3 1.83 9.95 -0.67
C TRP A 3 0.33 9.67 -0.71
N ILE A 4 -0.22 8.90 0.24
CA ILE A 4 -1.67 8.63 0.31
C ILE A 4 -2.32 9.81 1.01
N HIS A 5 -3.07 10.60 0.25
CA HIS A 5 -3.76 11.79 0.73
C HIS A 5 -5.02 11.43 1.52
N SER A 6 -5.81 10.46 1.05
CA SER A 6 -6.99 9.99 1.78
C SER A 6 -7.39 8.57 1.41
N ILE A 7 -8.05 7.91 2.35
CA ILE A 7 -8.68 6.61 2.18
C ILE A 7 -10.09 6.73 2.75
N LYS A 8 -11.10 6.31 1.98
CA LYS A 8 -12.50 6.26 2.44
C LYS A 8 -13.05 4.85 2.20
N VAL A 9 -13.43 4.17 3.28
CA VAL A 9 -14.11 2.87 3.17
C VAL A 9 -15.60 3.12 2.92
N SER A 10 -16.17 2.44 1.94
CA SER A 10 -17.61 2.57 1.65
C SER A 10 -18.42 1.96 2.79
N LYS A 11 -19.43 2.70 3.28
CA LYS A 11 -20.31 2.24 4.37
C LYS A 11 -21.23 1.10 3.90
N ASP A 12 -21.68 1.17 2.65
CA ASP A 12 -22.62 0.21 2.08
C ASP A 12 -21.91 -1.04 1.54
N ARG A 13 -20.65 -0.90 1.11
CA ARG A 13 -19.80 -1.97 0.57
C ARG A 13 -18.43 -1.97 1.25
N PRO A 14 -18.30 -2.55 2.44
CA PRO A 14 -17.06 -2.52 3.24
C PRO A 14 -15.84 -3.14 2.54
N GLU A 15 -16.05 -3.96 1.50
CA GLU A 15 -14.99 -4.50 0.68
C GLU A 15 -14.38 -3.47 -0.27
N LEU A 16 -15.02 -2.31 -0.46
CA LEU A 16 -14.56 -1.23 -1.32
C LEU A 16 -13.98 -0.07 -0.50
N SER A 17 -12.91 0.48 -1.03
CA SER A 17 -12.28 1.68 -0.51
C SER A 17 -11.85 2.60 -1.64
N GLU A 18 -12.14 3.88 -1.49
CA GLU A 18 -11.68 4.95 -2.38
C GLU A 18 -10.34 5.47 -1.88
N TRP A 19 -9.36 5.53 -2.78
CA TRP A 19 -8.01 5.99 -2.49
C TRP A 19 -7.71 7.22 -3.33
N CYS A 20 -7.06 8.18 -2.70
CA CYS A 20 -6.51 9.35 -3.37
C CYS A 20 -5.04 9.48 -3.01
N LEU A 21 -4.18 9.46 -4.01
CA LEU A 21 -2.74 9.67 -3.92
C LEU A 21 -2.44 11.06 -4.45
N LYS A 22 -1.72 11.85 -3.66
CA LYS A 22 -1.18 13.14 -4.10
C LYS A 22 0.32 13.13 -3.88
N TYR A 23 1.08 13.46 -4.91
CA TYR A 23 2.53 13.45 -4.83
C TYR A 23 3.14 14.51 -5.74
N ASN A 24 4.05 15.31 -5.19
CA ASN A 24 4.86 16.22 -5.97
C ASN A 24 6.14 15.50 -6.41
N ALA A 25 6.33 15.37 -7.72
CA ALA A 25 7.52 14.78 -8.31
C ALA A 25 7.82 15.45 -9.65
N PHE A 26 9.09 15.43 -10.08
CA PHE A 26 9.47 15.95 -11.40
C PHE A 26 9.02 17.41 -11.66
N GLY A 27 8.88 18.21 -10.60
CA GLY A 27 8.40 19.59 -10.68
C GLY A 27 6.89 19.75 -10.94
N GLN A 28 6.10 18.68 -10.78
CA GLN A 28 4.66 18.66 -11.01
C GLN A 28 3.91 17.99 -9.85
N ASP A 29 2.67 18.43 -9.63
CA ASP A 29 1.75 17.78 -8.71
C ASP A 29 0.94 16.71 -9.44
N PHE A 30 1.02 15.48 -8.94
CA PHE A 30 0.23 14.35 -9.43
C PHE A 30 -0.89 14.03 -8.45
N GLU A 31 -2.10 13.85 -8.98
CA GLU A 31 -3.25 13.34 -8.23
C GLU A 31 -3.80 12.10 -8.94
N PHE A 32 -3.77 10.96 -8.27
CA PHE A 32 -4.36 9.71 -8.77
C PHE A 32 -5.45 9.22 -7.83
N LYS A 33 -6.53 8.74 -8.42
CA LYS A 33 -7.67 8.16 -7.69
C LYS A 33 -7.95 6.76 -8.20
N TRP A 34 -8.29 5.87 -7.30
CA TRP A 34 -8.79 4.54 -7.64
C TRP A 34 -9.71 4.02 -6.56
N THR A 35 -10.60 3.11 -6.97
CA THR A 35 -11.40 2.31 -6.04
C THR A 35 -10.77 0.93 -5.92
N ALA A 36 -10.32 0.56 -4.73
CA ALA A 36 -9.77 -0.75 -4.43
C ALA A 36 -10.85 -1.66 -3.83
N LYS A 37 -10.94 -2.88 -4.34
CA LYS A 37 -11.71 -3.97 -3.75
C LYS A 37 -10.77 -4.92 -3.01
N ASN A 38 -11.00 -5.10 -1.72
CA ASN A 38 -10.37 -6.14 -0.93
C ASN A 38 -10.89 -7.51 -1.38
N LEU A 39 -9.97 -8.42 -1.66
CA LEU A 39 -10.28 -9.81 -1.97
C LEU A 39 -10.23 -10.63 -0.67
N GLN A 40 -10.79 -11.84 -0.69
CA GLN A 40 -10.91 -12.67 0.51
C GLN A 40 -9.54 -12.88 1.19
N PRO A 41 -9.32 -12.36 2.42
CA PRO A 41 -8.04 -12.46 3.09
C PRO A 41 -7.79 -13.89 3.57
N ILE A 42 -6.51 -14.23 3.76
CA ILE A 42 -6.12 -15.45 4.49
C ILE A 42 -5.63 -14.99 5.86
N HIS A 43 -6.34 -15.43 6.89
CA HIS A 43 -6.09 -15.02 8.27
C HIS A 43 -4.61 -15.18 8.65
N HIS A 44 -4.02 -14.12 9.21
CA HIS A 44 -2.61 -14.02 9.61
C HIS A 44 -1.55 -14.28 8.52
N GLN A 45 -1.94 -14.41 7.25
CA GLN A 45 -1.02 -14.81 6.17
C GLN A 45 -1.04 -13.86 5.00
N LYS A 46 -2.22 -13.38 4.58
CA LYS A 46 -2.33 -12.64 3.32
C LYS A 46 -3.48 -11.64 3.31
N ILE A 47 -3.16 -10.43 2.88
CA ILE A 47 -4.11 -9.39 2.49
C ILE A 47 -3.85 -9.10 1.02
N HIS A 48 -4.89 -8.96 0.21
CA HIS A 48 -4.76 -8.66 -1.21
C HIS A 48 -5.95 -7.86 -1.74
N TRP A 49 -5.68 -7.05 -2.74
CA TRP A 49 -6.67 -6.16 -3.35
C TRP A 49 -6.45 -6.06 -4.85
N ARG A 50 -7.47 -5.53 -5.53
CA ARG A 50 -7.39 -5.07 -6.91
C ARG A 50 -8.18 -3.78 -7.07
N SER A 51 -7.72 -2.88 -7.92
CA SER A 51 -8.53 -1.76 -8.37
C SER A 51 -9.72 -2.30 -9.18
N VAL A 52 -10.86 -1.66 -9.02
CA VAL A 52 -12.07 -1.90 -9.83
C VAL A 52 -12.48 -0.65 -10.61
N ASP A 53 -11.86 0.48 -10.34
CA ASP A 53 -12.06 1.76 -11.02
C ASP A 53 -10.85 2.68 -10.81
N GLY A 54 -10.66 3.66 -11.71
CA GLY A 54 -9.54 4.61 -11.70
C GLY A 54 -8.19 3.98 -12.07
N LEU A 55 -7.11 4.40 -11.39
CA LEU A 55 -5.75 3.94 -11.66
C LEU A 55 -5.62 2.41 -11.52
N PRO A 56 -5.33 1.66 -12.59
CA PRO A 56 -5.20 0.21 -12.53
C PRO A 56 -4.04 -0.22 -11.64
N ASN A 57 -4.35 -0.91 -10.55
CA ASN A 57 -3.36 -1.49 -9.65
C ASN A 57 -3.89 -2.72 -8.91
N ARG A 58 -2.97 -3.56 -8.46
CA ARG A 58 -3.26 -4.68 -7.56
C ARG A 58 -2.08 -4.87 -6.63
N GLY A 59 -2.35 -5.46 -5.48
CA GLY A 59 -1.29 -5.76 -4.56
C GLY A 59 -1.62 -6.87 -3.59
N THR A 60 -0.57 -7.37 -2.95
CA THR A 60 -0.64 -8.43 -1.97
C THR A 60 0.39 -8.16 -0.90
N VAL A 61 -0.04 -8.16 0.35
CA VAL A 61 0.82 -8.22 1.53
C VAL A 61 0.78 -9.65 2.05
N ARG A 62 1.95 -10.27 2.20
CA ARG A 62 2.12 -11.58 2.82
C ARG A 62 2.87 -11.47 4.13
N PHE A 63 2.45 -12.28 5.09
CA PHE A 63 3.04 -12.40 6.41
C PHE A 63 3.59 -13.82 6.57
N TYR A 64 4.83 -13.92 7.00
CA TYR A 64 5.52 -15.20 7.20
C TYR A 64 6.11 -15.23 8.61
N PRO A 65 5.78 -16.23 9.44
CA PRO A 65 6.45 -16.40 10.72
C PRO A 65 7.94 -16.64 10.47
N ARG A 66 8.81 -15.88 11.15
CA ARG A 66 10.27 -16.06 11.11
C ARG A 66 10.79 -16.65 12.42
N SER A 67 10.20 -16.25 13.54
CA SER A 67 10.44 -16.79 14.87
C SER A 67 9.20 -16.53 15.76
N PRO A 68 9.16 -17.03 17.01
CA PRO A 68 8.05 -16.74 17.93
C PRO A 68 7.82 -15.24 18.20
N SER A 69 8.82 -14.39 17.96
CA SER A 69 8.77 -12.93 18.19
C SER A 69 9.00 -12.10 16.93
N SER A 70 9.03 -12.72 15.75
CA SER A 70 9.35 -12.03 14.50
C SER A 70 8.51 -12.52 13.33
N VAL A 71 8.01 -11.58 12.53
CA VAL A 71 7.25 -11.83 11.31
C VAL A 71 7.93 -11.13 10.13
N GLY A 72 8.09 -11.85 9.03
CA GLY A 72 8.47 -11.29 7.75
C GLY A 72 7.25 -10.74 7.03
N VAL A 73 7.35 -9.52 6.51
CA VAL A 73 6.30 -8.87 5.71
C VAL A 73 6.82 -8.70 4.29
N GLN A 74 6.05 -9.14 3.30
CA GLN A 74 6.37 -8.98 1.89
C GLN A 74 5.22 -8.27 1.18
N LEU A 75 5.50 -7.12 0.59
CA LEU A 75 4.58 -6.39 -0.27
C LEU A 75 4.92 -6.67 -1.74
N THR A 76 3.93 -7.06 -2.52
CA THR A 76 4.01 -7.12 -3.98
C THR A 76 2.93 -6.21 -4.55
N ILE A 77 3.29 -5.31 -5.46
CA ILE A 77 2.36 -4.42 -6.14
C ILE A 77 2.56 -4.56 -7.65
N SER A 78 1.48 -4.38 -8.41
CA SER A 78 1.52 -4.17 -9.86
C SER A 78 0.59 -3.01 -10.18
N TYR A 79 1.04 -2.09 -11.03
CA TYR A 79 0.28 -0.91 -11.42
C TYR A 79 0.59 -0.59 -12.87
N GLU A 80 -0.34 0.08 -13.53
CA GLU A 80 -0.12 0.66 -14.85
C GLU A 80 0.45 2.07 -14.69
N VAL A 81 1.41 2.42 -15.55
CA VAL A 81 1.96 3.78 -15.61
C VAL A 81 0.98 4.64 -16.40
N PRO A 82 0.44 5.73 -15.82
CA PRO A 82 -0.42 6.66 -16.56
C PRO A 82 0.30 7.23 -17.78
N ASP A 83 -0.45 7.50 -18.86
CA ASP A 83 0.11 7.98 -20.14
C ASP A 83 1.01 9.23 -19.98
N LEU A 84 0.61 10.15 -19.12
CA LEU A 84 1.39 11.37 -18.81
C LEU A 84 2.79 11.05 -18.25
N LEU A 85 2.96 9.91 -17.58
CA LEU A 85 4.21 9.48 -16.95
C LEU A 85 5.00 8.49 -17.80
N VAL A 86 4.51 8.07 -18.97
CA VAL A 86 5.21 7.13 -19.87
C VAL A 86 6.63 7.60 -20.23
N PRO A 87 6.89 8.90 -20.53
CA PRO A 87 8.25 9.38 -20.77
C PRO A 87 9.20 9.21 -19.57
N LEU A 88 8.65 9.07 -18.36
CA LEU A 88 9.37 8.92 -17.09
C LEU A 88 9.27 7.49 -16.53
N ALA A 89 8.74 6.52 -17.29
CA ALA A 89 8.44 5.17 -16.78
C ALA A 89 9.64 4.49 -16.12
N ALA A 90 10.86 4.70 -16.66
CA ALA A 90 12.10 4.16 -16.09
C ALA A 90 12.42 4.73 -14.69
N SER A 91 11.96 5.94 -14.37
CA SER A 91 12.15 6.58 -13.07
C SER A 91 10.99 6.36 -12.10
N VAL A 92 9.80 6.02 -12.62
CA VAL A 92 8.60 5.77 -11.79
C VAL A 92 8.80 4.54 -10.90
N SER A 93 9.28 3.42 -11.45
CA SER A 93 9.43 2.18 -10.66
C SER A 93 10.40 2.31 -9.48
N PRO A 94 11.63 2.84 -9.65
CA PRO A 94 12.53 3.06 -8.52
C PRO A 94 11.99 4.05 -7.48
N LEU A 95 11.25 5.07 -7.91
CA LEU A 95 10.60 6.03 -7.00
C LEU A 95 9.53 5.35 -6.15
N VAL A 96 8.62 4.59 -6.77
CA VAL A 96 7.56 3.84 -6.07
C VAL A 96 8.16 2.84 -5.11
N GLU A 97 9.18 2.08 -5.53
CA GLU A 97 9.89 1.13 -4.68
C GLU A 97 10.50 1.81 -3.44
N SER A 98 11.20 2.93 -3.62
CA SER A 98 11.80 3.68 -2.51
C SER A 98 10.75 4.18 -1.50
N ILE A 99 9.59 4.65 -1.99
CA ILE A 99 8.49 5.11 -1.12
C ILE A 99 7.92 3.93 -0.34
N LEU A 100 7.59 2.83 -1.01
CA LEU A 100 7.01 1.64 -0.39
C LEU A 100 7.96 1.00 0.63
N GLN A 101 9.26 0.96 0.33
CA GLN A 101 10.26 0.43 1.25
C GLN A 101 10.33 1.27 2.54
N LYS A 102 10.41 2.59 2.42
CA LYS A 102 10.39 3.49 3.59
C LYS A 102 9.09 3.37 4.40
N ASP A 103 7.95 3.15 3.74
CA ASP A 103 6.68 2.94 4.44
C ASP A 103 6.65 1.59 5.18
N LEU A 104 7.22 0.51 4.62
CA LEU A 104 7.37 -0.77 5.29
C LEU A 104 8.31 -0.68 6.50
N GLU A 105 9.40 0.07 6.40
CA GLU A 105 10.32 0.33 7.52
C GLU A 105 9.60 1.05 8.67
N ARG A 106 8.84 2.11 8.36
CA ARG A 106 8.02 2.81 9.38
C ARG A 106 6.96 1.90 9.98
N PHE A 107 6.32 1.06 9.16
CA PHE A 107 5.36 0.07 9.66
C PHE A 107 6.03 -0.92 10.62
N ALA A 108 7.24 -1.39 10.32
CA ALA A 108 7.97 -2.30 11.18
C ALA A 108 8.28 -1.67 12.56
N VAL A 109 8.64 -0.38 12.59
CA VAL A 109 8.82 0.37 13.84
C VAL A 109 7.50 0.44 14.62
N PHE A 110 6.44 0.91 13.96
CA PHE A 110 5.11 1.02 14.57
C PHE A 110 4.60 -0.31 15.14
N ALA A 111 4.70 -1.40 14.38
CA ALA A 111 4.23 -2.72 14.79
C ALA A 111 4.98 -3.23 16.03
N LYS A 112 6.30 -3.02 16.11
CA LYS A 112 7.10 -3.38 17.28
C LYS A 112 6.66 -2.59 18.52
N GLU A 113 6.47 -1.28 18.40
CA GLU A 113 5.99 -0.44 19.51
C GLU A 113 4.61 -0.88 20.02
N GLN A 114 3.70 -1.24 19.12
CA GLN A 114 2.38 -1.74 19.52
C GLN A 114 2.46 -3.12 20.19
N SER A 115 3.34 -4.01 19.74
CA SER A 115 3.54 -5.31 20.39
C SER A 115 4.04 -5.17 21.83
N VAL A 116 4.95 -4.23 22.09
CA VAL A 116 5.44 -3.95 23.46
C VAL A 116 4.30 -3.44 24.34
N LYS A 117 3.48 -2.50 23.84
CA LYS A 117 2.32 -1.98 24.59
C LYS A 117 1.27 -3.05 24.90
N ALA A 118 1.06 -3.99 23.98
CA ALA A 118 0.11 -5.08 24.17
C ALA A 118 0.59 -6.10 25.23
N SER A 119 1.90 -6.34 25.33
CA SER A 119 2.49 -7.27 26.31
C SER A 119 2.60 -6.70 27.74
N VAL A 120 2.35 -5.40 27.94
CA VAL A 120 2.39 -4.71 29.24
C VAL A 120 0.98 -4.52 29.84
N LYS A 121 -0.07 -4.90 29.11
CA LYS A 121 -1.46 -4.97 29.59
C LYS A 121 -1.82 -6.40 29.99
#